data_AF-A0A7V2V8I0-F1
#
_entry.id   AF-A0A7V2V8I0-F1
#
_cell.length_a   1.000
_cell.length_b   1.000
_cell.length_c   1.000
_cell.angle_alpha   90.00
_cell.angle_beta   90.00
_cell.angle_gamma   90.00
#
_symmetry.space_group_name_H-M   'P 1'
#
loop_
_entity.id
_entity.type
_entity.pdbx_description
1 polymer ?
#
loop_
_entity_poly.entity_id
_entity_poly.type
_entity_poly.pdbx_seq_one_letter_code
_entity_poly.pdbx_strand_id
1 'polypeptide(L)' 'MKTIEAIKAAHKKLAEYHYELKPVVRGYANRTLYVNLSSHEITEKPVTQQMKDLFTGGRGFGLWLLWNAVTKD' A
#
# COMPACT_ATOMS: atom_id res chain seq x y z
N MET A 1 -4.43 21.37 25.54
CA MET A 1 -4.78 20.66 24.28
C MET A 1 -4.27 21.52 23.12
N LYS A 2 -3.61 20.95 22.10
CA LYS A 2 -3.14 21.74 20.94
C LYS A 2 -4.34 22.17 20.09
N THR A 3 -4.32 23.40 19.57
CA THR A 3 -5.37 23.88 18.65
C THR A 3 -5.22 23.23 17.27
N ILE A 4 -6.29 23.24 16.47
CA ILE A 4 -6.28 22.68 15.11
C ILE A 4 -5.24 23.40 14.23
N GLU A 5 -5.11 24.71 14.41
CA GLU A 5 -4.17 25.56 13.68
C GLU A 5 -2.72 25.17 13.98
N ALA A 6 -2.41 24.91 15.26
CA ALA A 6 -1.08 24.47 15.68
C ALA A 6 -0.70 23.09 15.13
N ILE A 7 -1.67 22.18 14.98
CA ILE A 7 -1.45 20.86 14.37
C ILE A 7 -1.17 21.00 12.87
N LYS A 8 -1.93 21.84 12.17
CA LYS A 8 -1.72 22.10 10.73
C LYS A 8 -0.37 22.76 10.46
N ALA A 9 0.04 23.75 11.26
CA ALA A 9 1.32 24.42 11.10
C ALA A 9 2.53 23.49 11.31
N ALA A 10 2.38 22.46 12.15
CA ALA A 10 3.42 21.47 12.40
C ALA A 10 3.50 20.34 11.35
N HIS A 11 2.53 20.25 10.43
CA HIS A 11 2.49 19.20 9.42
C HIS A 11 3.55 19.42 8.34
N LYS A 12 4.42 18.43 8.13
CA LYS A 12 5.45 18.42 7.08
C LYS A 12 5.19 17.29 6.09
N LYS A 13 5.11 17.61 4.80
CA LYS A 13 5.03 16.60 3.72
C LYS A 13 6.40 15.94 3.53
N LEU A 14 6.45 14.61 3.69
CA LEU A 14 7.68 13.82 3.54
C LEU A 14 7.80 13.17 2.15
N ALA A 15 6.67 12.74 1.59
CA ALA A 15 6.54 12.12 0.28
C ALA A 15 5.16 12.41 -0.30
N GLU A 16 5.05 12.33 -1.63
CA GLU A 16 3.79 12.42 -2.36
C GLU A 16 3.81 11.43 -3.51
N TYR A 17 2.69 10.78 -3.76
CA TYR A 17 2.52 9.85 -4.86
C TYR A 17 1.26 10.20 -5.64
N HIS A 18 1.41 10.40 -6.94
CA HIS A 18 0.30 10.66 -7.84
C HIS A 18 -0.24 9.33 -8.36
N TYR A 19 -1.53 9.07 -8.09
CA TYR A 19 -2.16 7.80 -8.42
C TYR A 19 -2.95 7.90 -9.73
N GLU A 20 -2.56 7.09 -10.71
CA GLU A 20 -3.31 6.93 -11.96
C GLU A 20 -4.58 6.10 -11.72
N LEU A 21 -5.75 6.66 -11.99
CA LEU A 21 -7.01 5.93 -11.87
C LEU A 21 -7.07 4.80 -12.92
N LYS A 22 -7.37 3.58 -12.49
CA LYS A 22 -7.52 2.40 -13.35
C LYS A 22 -8.85 1.71 -13.03
N PRO A 23 -9.49 1.07 -14.02
CA PRO A 23 -10.74 0.36 -13.79
C PRO A 23 -10.55 -0.82 -12.84
N VAL A 24 -11.58 -1.09 -12.04
CA VAL A 24 -11.66 -2.33 -11.26
C VAL A 24 -12.19 -3.44 -12.15
N VAL A 25 -11.48 -4.56 -12.20
CA VAL A 25 -11.86 -5.72 -13.01
C VAL A 25 -12.29 -6.85 -12.08
N ARG A 26 -13.58 -7.20 -12.10
CA ARG A 26 -14.16 -8.28 -11.27
C ARG A 26 -13.85 -8.12 -9.79
N GLY A 27 -13.91 -6.90 -9.27
CA GLY A 27 -13.61 -6.58 -7.87
C GLY A 27 -12.13 -6.36 -7.55
N TYR A 28 -11.21 -6.51 -8.51
CA TYR A 28 -9.78 -6.30 -8.31
C TYR A 28 -9.29 -4.98 -8.92
N ALA A 29 -8.58 -4.18 -8.12
CA ALA A 29 -7.80 -3.04 -8.60
C ALA A 29 -6.49 -3.46 -9.31
N ASN A 30 -6.10 -4.74 -9.20
CA ASN A 30 -4.92 -5.36 -9.81
C ASN A 30 -3.55 -4.78 -9.41
N ARG A 31 -3.49 -4.02 -8.31
CA ARG A 31 -2.26 -3.47 -7.76
C ARG A 31 -2.37 -3.25 -6.25
N THR A 32 -1.24 -3.21 -5.59
CA THR A 32 -1.06 -2.76 -4.21
C THR A 32 -0.14 -1.54 -4.22
N LEU A 33 -0.25 -0.69 -3.19
CA LEU A 33 0.68 0.43 -2.99
C LEU A 33 1.68 0.02 -1.90
N TYR A 34 2.95 -0.03 -2.26
CA TYR A 34 4.05 -0.21 -1.31
C TYR A 34 4.55 1.15 -0.87
N VAL A 35 4.67 1.33 0.45
CA VAL A 35 5.17 2.57 1.08
C VAL A 35 6.31 2.19 2.01
N ASN A 36 7.51 2.66 1.71
CA ASN A 36 8.68 2.52 2.56
C ASN A 36 8.85 3.79 3.41
N LEU A 37 8.72 3.66 4.72
CA LEU A 37 8.79 4.81 5.63
C LEU A 37 10.23 5.29 5.90
N SER A 38 11.24 4.46 5.66
CA SER A 38 12.65 4.81 5.84
C SER A 38 13.21 5.56 4.64
N SER A 39 12.93 5.08 3.42
CA SER A 39 13.39 5.73 2.18
C SER A 39 12.39 6.74 1.60
N HIS A 40 11.18 6.82 2.16
CA HIS A 40 10.06 7.59 1.60
C HIS A 40 9.64 7.16 0.19
N GLU A 41 10.04 5.96 -0.25
CA GLU A 41 9.66 5.40 -1.54
C GLU A 41 8.19 4.97 -1.54
N ILE A 42 7.47 5.34 -2.59
CA ILE A 42 6.09 4.91 -2.84
C ILE A 42 6.02 4.33 -4.25
N THR A 43 5.64 3.06 -4.37
CA THR A 43 5.50 2.39 -5.68
C THR A 43 4.28 1.48 -5.75
N GLU A 44 3.68 1.38 -6.94
CA GLU A 44 2.71 0.34 -7.25
C GLU A 44 3.41 -1.02 -7.39
N LYS A 45 2.79 -2.08 -6.87
CA LYS A 45 3.17 -3.47 -7.12
C LYS A 45 1.98 -4.23 -7.70
N PRO A 46 2.14 -5.08 -8.72
CA PRO A 46 1.02 -5.78 -9.34
C PRO A 46 0.44 -6.85 -8.40
N VAL A 47 -0.89 -7.04 -8.44
CA VAL A 47 -1.53 -8.26 -7.92
C VAL A 47 -1.52 -9.29 -9.04
N THR A 48 -0.71 -10.34 -8.88
CA THR A 48 -0.53 -11.38 -9.90
C THR A 48 -1.75 -12.29 -10.00
N GLN A 49 -1.87 -13.02 -11.11
CA GLN A 49 -2.93 -14.03 -11.25
C GLN A 49 -2.81 -15.14 -10.21
N GLN A 50 -1.59 -15.61 -9.95
CA GLN A 50 -1.30 -16.60 -8.91
C GLN A 50 -1.79 -16.17 -7.52
N MET A 51 -1.60 -14.90 -7.16
CA MET A 51 -2.12 -14.37 -5.89
C MET A 51 -3.64 -14.52 -5.82
N LYS A 52 -4.36 -14.17 -6.89
CA LYS A 52 -5.83 -14.29 -6.96
C LYS A 52 -6.26 -15.75 -6.88
N ASP A 53 -5.60 -16.63 -7.61
CA ASP A 53 -5.98 -18.04 -7.68
C ASP A 53 -5.79 -18.75 -6.33
N LEU A 54 -4.72 -18.43 -5.60
CA LEU A 54 -4.40 -19.07 -4.32
C LEU A 54 -5.09 -18.42 -3.12
N PHE A 55 -5.28 -17.10 -3.13
CA PHE A 55 -5.69 -16.35 -1.94
C PHE A 55 -6.97 -15.52 -2.12
N THR A 56 -7.49 -15.42 -3.35
CA THR A 56 -8.64 -14.59 -3.74
C THR A 56 -8.45 -13.11 -3.45
N GLY A 57 -8.35 -12.67 -2.20
CA GLY A 57 -8.18 -11.27 -1.79
C GLY A 57 -8.11 -11.08 -0.27
N GLY A 58 -8.34 -9.84 0.19
CA GLY A 58 -8.49 -9.51 1.60
C GLY A 58 -7.38 -10.06 2.50
N ARG A 59 -7.76 -10.86 3.51
CA ARG A 59 -6.81 -11.50 4.46
C ARG A 59 -5.79 -12.41 3.76
N GLY A 60 -6.19 -13.08 2.67
CA GLY A 60 -5.29 -13.96 1.94
C GLY A 60 -4.14 -13.21 1.27
N PHE A 61 -4.42 -12.05 0.66
CA PHE A 61 -3.36 -11.19 0.13
C PHE A 61 -2.47 -10.64 1.24
N GLY A 62 -3.04 -10.31 2.41
CA GLY A 62 -2.26 -9.94 3.58
C GLY A 62 -1.25 -11.03 3.99
N LEU A 63 -1.67 -12.29 4.06
CA LEU A 63 -0.79 -13.42 4.34
C LEU A 63 0.28 -13.61 3.27
N TRP A 64 -0.10 -13.55 1.98
CA TRP A 64 0.86 -13.66 0.87
C TRP A 64 1.95 -12.59 0.98
N LEU A 65 1.56 -11.33 1.20
CA LEU A 65 2.51 -10.23 1.32
C LEU A 65 3.41 -10.38 2.55
N LEU A 66 2.85 -10.76 3.70
CA LEU A 66 3.62 -10.98 4.93
C LEU A 66 4.66 -12.08 4.75
N TRP A 67 4.24 -13.24 4.21
CA TRP A 67 5.11 -14.39 3.99
C TRP A 67 6.30 -14.07 3.09
N ASN A 68 6.10 -13.24 2.06
CA ASN A 68 7.16 -12.86 1.13
C ASN A 68 8.03 -11.69 1.64
N ALA A 69 7.55 -10.90 2.60
CA ALA A 69 8.25 -9.71 3.08
C ALA A 69 9.11 -9.97 4.32
N VAL A 70 8.78 -10.99 5.11
CA VAL A 70 9.46 -11.28 6.39
C VAL A 70 10.35 -12.50 6.26
N THR A 71 11.63 -12.31 6.55
CA THR A 71 12.62 -13.38 6.73
C THR A 71 12.82 -13.66 8.22
N LYS A 72 13.39 -14.82 8.55
CA LYS A 72 13.57 -15.26 9.95
C LYS A 72 14.58 -14.41 10.75
N ASP A 73 15.49 -13.75 10.05
CA ASP A 73 16.65 -13.06 10.61
C ASP A 73 16.33 -11.63 11.07
#